data_AF-A0A7L9BNX5-F1
#
_entry.id   AF-A0A7L9BNX5-F1
#
_cell.length_a   1.000
_cell.length_b   1.000
_cell.length_c   1.000
_cell.angle_alpha   90.00
_cell.angle_beta   90.00
_cell.angle_gamma   90.00
#
_symmetry.space_group_name_H-M   'P 1'
#
loop_
_entity.id
_entity.type
_entity.pdbx_description
1 polymer ?
#
loop_
_entity_poly.entity_id
_entity_poly.type
_entity_poly.pdbx_seq_one_letter_code
_entity_poly.pdbx_strand_id
1 'polypeptide(L)'
;MLHLAQNVATPTLVEFLRSPGAGWMMVLVMIVAVVLIRSLAEVIKSVSRERTRREIAAYIAEGTMTPEQGERILSAGRKNGN
;
A
#
# COMPACT_ATOMS: atom_id res chain seq x y z
N MET A 1 36.72 -32.69 -27.64
CA MET A 1 35.32 -32.21 -27.68
C MET A 1 34.66 -32.23 -26.28
N LEU A 2 35.32 -31.69 -25.24
CA LEU A 2 34.76 -31.69 -23.86
C LEU A 2 35.24 -30.48 -23.03
N HIS A 3 35.57 -29.36 -23.68
CA HIS A 3 36.00 -28.12 -23.00
C HIS A 3 35.16 -26.87 -23.34
N LEU A 4 34.07 -27.02 -24.11
CA LEU A 4 33.24 -25.90 -24.57
C LEU A 4 31.92 -25.74 -23.79
N ALA A 5 31.77 -26.41 -22.64
CA ALA A 5 30.58 -26.31 -21.79
C ALA A 5 30.77 -25.43 -20.54
N GLN A 6 31.98 -24.88 -20.31
CA GLN A 6 32.24 -24.03 -19.14
C GLN A 6 31.87 -22.56 -19.32
N ASN A 7 31.41 -22.15 -20.51
CA ASN A 7 30.86 -20.81 -20.74
C ASN A 7 29.38 -20.82 -20.36
N VAL A 8 29.11 -21.11 -19.08
CA VAL A 8 27.80 -20.85 -18.50
C VAL A 8 27.73 -19.34 -18.42
N ALA A 9 27.01 -18.74 -19.38
CA ALA A 9 26.57 -17.36 -19.29
C ALA A 9 25.80 -17.21 -17.97
N THR A 10 26.50 -16.89 -16.90
CA THR A 10 25.85 -16.51 -15.65
C THR A 10 25.08 -15.25 -15.99
N PRO A 11 23.75 -15.25 -15.86
CA PRO A 11 22.98 -14.04 -16.16
C PRO A 11 23.53 -12.94 -15.25
N THR A 12 23.75 -11.75 -15.80
CA THR A 12 24.28 -10.57 -15.08
C THR A 12 23.59 -10.32 -13.73
N LEU A 13 22.33 -10.74 -13.61
CA LEU A 13 21.57 -10.77 -12.36
C LEU A 13 22.24 -11.57 -11.22
N VAL A 14 22.86 -12.71 -11.50
CA VAL A 14 23.47 -13.60 -10.49
C VAL A 14 24.78 -13.02 -9.96
N GLU A 15 25.58 -12.40 -10.82
CA GLU A 15 26.78 -11.67 -10.37
C GLU A 15 26.41 -10.42 -9.56
N PHE A 16 25.36 -9.72 -9.97
CA PHE A 16 24.82 -8.61 -9.20
C PHE A 16 24.36 -9.05 -7.81
N LEU A 17 23.62 -10.16 -7.71
CA LEU A 17 23.18 -10.74 -6.42
C LEU A 17 24.34 -11.27 -5.55
N ARG A 18 25.45 -11.68 -6.16
CA ARG A 18 26.68 -12.10 -5.45
C ARG A 18 27.52 -10.92 -4.97
N SER A 19 27.24 -9.69 -5.43
CA SER A 19 27.99 -8.52 -4.99
C SER A 19 27.74 -8.23 -3.50
N PRO A 20 28.78 -7.90 -2.72
CA PRO A 20 28.64 -7.66 -1.27
C PRO A 20 27.70 -6.48 -0.92
N GLY A 21 27.37 -5.61 -1.88
CA GLY A 21 26.40 -4.52 -1.71
C GLY A 21 24.94 -4.88 -2.05
N ALA A 22 24.69 -6.03 -2.69
CA ALA A 22 23.37 -6.39 -3.18
C ALA A 22 22.32 -6.52 -2.07
N GLY A 23 22.71 -7.10 -0.93
CA GLY A 23 21.82 -7.29 0.21
C GLY A 23 21.32 -5.95 0.78
N TRP A 24 22.21 -4.97 0.94
CA TRP A 24 21.85 -3.64 1.44
C TRP A 24 20.95 -2.87 0.46
N MET A 25 21.22 -2.98 -0.84
CA MET A 25 20.37 -2.38 -1.88
C MET A 25 18.96 -2.99 -1.87
N MET A 26 18.84 -4.31 -1.69
CA MET A 26 17.55 -4.99 -1.62
C MET A 26 16.74 -4.55 -0.40
N VAL A 27 17.38 -4.41 0.76
CA VAL A 27 16.72 -3.89 1.98
C VAL A 27 16.24 -2.46 1.77
N LEU A 28 17.05 -1.60 1.15
CA LEU A 28 16.67 -0.22 0.88
C LEU A 28 15.47 -0.14 -0.06
N VAL A 29 15.47 -0.91 -1.15
CA VAL A 29 14.33 -0.99 -2.08
C VAL A 29 13.07 -1.48 -1.36
N MET A 30 13.18 -2.48 -0.50
CA MET A 30 12.06 -3.00 0.29
C MET A 30 11.48 -1.94 1.24
N ILE A 31 12.33 -1.20 1.93
CA ILE A 31 11.90 -0.12 2.83
C ILE A 31 11.15 0.96 2.05
N VAL A 32 11.72 1.42 0.94
CA VAL A 32 11.08 2.43 0.08
C VAL A 32 9.74 1.92 -0.43
N ALA A 33 9.66 0.69 -0.92
CA ALA A 33 8.41 0.09 -1.40
C ALA A 33 7.34 0.05 -0.30
N VAL A 34 7.69 -0.40 0.91
CA VAL A 34 6.75 -0.45 2.04
C VAL A 34 6.27 0.95 2.44
N VAL A 35 7.17 1.92 2.52
CA VAL A 35 6.82 3.31 2.85
C VAL A 35 5.86 3.88 1.82
N LEU A 36 6.15 3.71 0.53
CA LEU A 36 5.28 4.18 -0.55
C LEU A 36 3.88 3.57 -0.46
N ILE A 37 3.78 2.25 -0.27
CA ILE A 37 2.49 1.56 -0.14
C ILE A 37 1.71 2.11 1.06
N ARG A 38 2.37 2.28 2.21
CA ARG A 38 1.72 2.80 3.43
C ARG A 38 1.25 4.24 3.24
N SER A 39 2.07 5.10 2.65
CA SER A 39 1.70 6.48 2.36
C SER A 39 0.49 6.57 1.43
N LEU A 40 0.47 5.79 0.35
CA LEU A 40 -0.69 5.74 -0.55
C LEU A 40 -1.94 5.23 0.18
N ALA A 41 -1.82 4.18 0.99
CA ALA A 41 -2.94 3.64 1.75
C ALA A 41 -3.55 4.67 2.72
N GLU A 42 -2.72 5.47 3.39
CA GLU A 42 -3.18 6.53 4.28
C GLU A 42 -3.91 7.65 3.52
N VAL A 43 -3.39 8.07 2.37
CA VAL A 43 -4.04 9.07 1.52
C VAL A 43 -5.41 8.57 1.06
N ILE A 44 -5.50 7.35 0.54
CA ILE A 44 -6.77 6.76 0.11
C ILE A 44 -7.76 6.69 1.28
N LYS A 45 -7.32 6.23 2.45
CA LYS A 45 -8.16 6.16 3.66
C LYS A 45 -8.68 7.54 4.07
N SER A 46 -7.84 8.57 3.98
CA SER A 46 -8.24 9.95 4.28
C SER A 46 -9.31 10.47 3.32
N VAL A 47 -9.08 10.31 2.02
CA VAL A 47 -10.01 10.75 0.97
C VAL A 47 -11.34 10.01 1.06
N SER A 48 -11.32 8.68 1.25
CA SER A 48 -12.55 7.90 1.40
C SER A 48 -13.37 8.35 2.60
N ARG A 49 -12.72 8.62 3.74
CA ARG A 49 -13.41 9.13 4.94
C ARG A 49 -14.07 10.49 4.69
N GLU A 50 -13.40 11.37 3.98
CA GLU A 50 -13.95 12.68 3.63
C GLU A 50 -15.14 12.58 2.67
N ARG A 51 -15.05 11.70 1.66
CA ARG A 51 -16.18 11.43 0.75
C ARG A 51 -17.38 10.85 1.49
N THR A 52 -17.18 9.84 2.32
CA THR A 52 -18.25 9.25 3.13
C THR A 52 -18.93 10.28 4.04
N ARG A 53 -18.17 11.21 4.65
CA ARG A 53 -18.76 12.30 5.46
C ARG A 53 -19.66 13.21 4.63
N ARG A 54 -19.24 13.56 3.40
CA ARG A 54 -20.04 14.41 2.49
C ARG A 54 -21.29 13.71 2.00
N GLU A 55 -21.18 12.43 1.66
CA GLU A 55 -22.31 11.60 1.24
C GLU A 55 -23.34 11.45 2.36
N ILE A 56 -22.90 11.17 3.60
CA ILE A 56 -23.80 11.11 4.76
C ILE A 56 -24.52 12.44 4.97
N ALA A 57 -23.82 13.57 4.85
CA ALA A 57 -24.45 14.90 4.96
C ALA A 57 -25.49 15.14 3.86
N ALA A 58 -25.22 14.71 2.62
CA ALA A 58 -26.17 14.78 1.52
C ALA A 58 -27.41 13.90 1.78
N TYR A 59 -27.24 12.65 2.21
CA TYR A 59 -28.35 11.76 2.53
C TYR A 59 -29.23 12.26 3.68
N ILE A 60 -28.64 12.92 4.68
CA ILE A 60 -29.39 13.58 5.75
C ILE A 60 -30.17 14.78 5.20
N ALA A 61 -29.55 15.60 4.35
CA ALA A 61 -30.21 16.75 3.72
C ALA A 61 -31.34 16.35 2.77
N GLU A 62 -31.20 15.22 2.08
CA GLU A 62 -32.21 14.61 1.22
C GLU A 62 -33.30 13.86 2.02
N GLY A 63 -33.09 13.65 3.32
CA GLY A 63 -34.01 12.92 4.20
C GLY A 63 -34.03 11.40 4.00
N THR A 64 -33.09 10.85 3.24
CA THR A 64 -32.95 9.41 2.99
C THR A 64 -32.20 8.68 4.11
N MET A 65 -31.59 9.42 5.02
CA MET A 65 -30.91 8.91 6.22
C MET A 65 -31.21 9.81 7.42
N THR A 66 -31.46 9.23 8.60
CA THR A 66 -31.62 10.05 9.82
C THR A 66 -30.26 10.46 10.40
N PRO A 67 -30.18 11.60 11.10
CA PRO A 67 -28.94 12.03 11.76
C PRO A 67 -28.34 10.98 12.71
N GLU A 68 -29.18 10.25 13.43
CA GLU A 68 -28.76 9.19 14.37
C GLU A 68 -28.14 7.99 13.64
N GLN A 69 -28.64 7.67 12.44
CA GLN A 69 -28.04 6.65 11.58
C GLN A 69 -26.68 7.11 11.05
N GLY A 70 -26.57 8.37 10.62
CA GLY A 70 -25.31 8.97 10.18
C GLY A 70 -24.24 8.96 11.28
N GLU A 71 -24.60 9.32 12.51
CA GLU A 71 -23.71 9.26 13.68
C GLU A 71 -23.18 7.84 13.93
N ARG A 72 -24.05 6.83 13.83
CA ARG A 72 -23.66 5.41 14.00
C ARG A 72 -22.67 4.96 12.92
N ILE A 73 -22.86 5.37 11.67
CA ILE A 73 -21.94 5.03 10.57
C ILE A 73 -20.57 5.70 10.77
N LEU A 74 -20.57 6.99 11.13
CA LEU A 74 -19.33 7.75 11.38
C LEU A 74 -18.55 7.22 12.58
N SER A 75 -19.24 6.78 13.63
CA SER A 75 -18.63 6.18 14.82
C SER A 75 -18.13 4.76 14.59
N ALA A 76 -18.79 3.95 13.75
CA ALA A 76 -18.33 2.61 13.38
C ALA A 76 -16.93 2.63 12.72
N GLY A 77 -16.67 3.59 11.84
CA GLY A 77 -15.35 3.76 11.20
C GLY A 77 -14.20 4.18 12.14
N ARG A 78 -14.52 4.59 13.38
CA ARG A 78 -13.55 4.97 14.41
C ARG A 78 -13.23 3.82 15.38
N LYS A 79 -14.14 2.84 15.54
CA LYS A 79 -13.99 1.73 16.51
C LYS A 79 -13.08 0.59 16.04
N ASN A 80 -12.96 0.34 14.74
CA ASN A 80 -12.14 -0.76 14.18
C ASN A 80 -10.67 -0.37 13.89
N GLY A 81 -10.12 0.60 14.63
CA GLY A 81 -8.78 1.16 14.38
C GLY A 81 -7.68 0.74 15.36
N ASN A 82 -7.87 -0.33 16.14
CA ASN A 82 -6.86 -0.91 17.04
C ASN A 82 -6.33 -2.21 16.45
#